data_AF-A0A218QVQ6-F1
#
_entry.id   AF-A0A218QVQ6-F1
#
_cell.length_a   1.000
_cell.length_b   1.000
_cell.length_c   1.000
_cell.angle_alpha   90.00
_cell.angle_beta   90.00
_cell.angle_gamma   90.00
#
_symmetry.space_group_name_H-M   'P 1'
#
loop_
_entity.id
_entity.type
_entity.pdbx_description
1 polymer ?
#
loop_
_entity_poly.entity_id
_entity_poly.type
_entity_poly.pdbx_seq_one_letter_code
_entity_poly.pdbx_strand_id
1 'polypeptide(L)' 'MNQLQIQYISAINGYILLVFYTPGKCWQFRLISPNGSVFGSEKIFYTSQAAREAGISWVGGDK' A
#
# COMPACT_ATOMS: atom_id res chain seq x y z
N MET A 1 -19.60 -10.55 -4.67
CA MET A 1 -18.86 -9.62 -5.55
C MET A 1 -17.45 -9.54 -5.01
N ASN A 2 -16.48 -10.15 -5.72
CA ASN A 2 -15.14 -10.43 -5.20
C ASN A 2 -14.08 -9.51 -5.85
N GLN A 3 -14.39 -8.22 -5.94
CA GLN A 3 -13.66 -7.31 -6.83
C GLN A 3 -12.49 -6.65 -6.11
N LEU A 4 -11.29 -6.82 -6.68
CA LEU A 4 -10.13 -6.03 -6.31
C LEU A 4 -10.39 -4.57 -6.67
N GLN A 5 -10.13 -3.67 -5.73
CA GLN A 5 -10.32 -2.23 -5.93
C GLN A 5 -9.06 -1.49 -5.51
N ILE A 6 -8.50 -0.69 -6.42
CA ILE A 6 -7.44 0.26 -6.10
C ILE A 6 -8.11 1.55 -5.60
N GLN A 7 -7.71 2.01 -4.42
CA GLN A 7 -8.21 3.24 -3.82
C GLN A 7 -7.23 4.40 -3.98
N TYR A 8 -5.93 4.14 -3.85
CA TYR A 8 -4.89 5.16 -3.97
C TYR A 8 -3.72 4.66 -4.82
N ILE A 9 -3.19 5.58 -5.63
CA ILE A 9 -1.89 5.50 -6.27
C ILE A 9 -1.17 6.81 -5.94
N SER A 10 0.05 6.76 -5.43
CA SER A 10 0.83 7.94 -5.09
C SER A 10 2.30 7.74 -5.44
N ALA A 11 2.92 8.73 -6.08
CA ALA A 11 4.36 8.76 -6.30
C ALA A 11 5.03 9.52 -5.15
N ILE A 12 5.95 8.89 -4.43
CA ILE A 12 6.60 9.43 -3.22
C ILE A 12 8.07 9.05 -3.24
N ASN A 13 9.00 10.02 -3.28
CA ASN A 13 10.45 9.79 -3.25
C ASN A 13 10.95 8.76 -4.28
N GLY A 14 10.34 8.73 -5.46
CA GLY A 14 10.67 7.75 -6.52
C GLY A 14 10.00 6.38 -6.38
N TYR A 15 9.26 6.14 -5.29
CA TYR A 15 8.44 4.95 -5.10
C TYR A 15 7.01 5.20 -5.59
N ILE A 16 6.33 4.13 -6.00
CA ILE A 16 4.88 4.10 -6.19
C ILE A 16 4.24 3.38 -5.01
N LEU A 17 3.41 4.09 -4.25
CA LEU A 17 2.53 3.53 -3.24
C LEU A 17 1.16 3.21 -3.86
N LEU A 18 0.79 1.93 -3.82
CA LEU A 18 -0.52 1.42 -4.18
C LEU A 18 -1.28 1.02 -2.93
N VAL A 19 -2.55 1.43 -2.81
CA VAL A 19 -3.45 0.97 -1.75
C VAL A 19 -4.68 0.35 -2.39
N PHE A 20 -4.99 -0.88 -2.00
CA PHE A 20 -6.06 -1.67 -2.62
C PHE A 20 -6.77 -2.56 -1.61
N TYR A 21 -8.03 -2.87 -1.92
CA TYR A 21 -8.87 -3.78 -1.15
C TYR A 21 -8.90 -5.17 -1.79
N THR A 22 -8.85 -6.20 -0.95
CA THR A 22 -9.21 -7.57 -1.35
C THR A 22 -10.20 -8.19 -0.34
N PRO A 23 -11.19 -8.98 -0.81
CA PRO A 23 -12.20 -9.59 0.06
C PRO A 23 -11.68 -10.51 1.18
N GLY A 24 -10.42 -10.97 1.13
CA GLY A 24 -9.83 -11.85 2.14
C GLY A 24 -8.78 -11.21 3.06
N LYS A 25 -8.21 -10.07 2.67
CA LYS A 25 -7.14 -9.40 3.45
C LYS A 25 -7.46 -7.94 3.81
N CYS A 26 -8.69 -7.51 3.54
CA CYS A 26 -9.13 -6.13 3.69
C CYS A 26 -8.23 -5.17 2.89
N TRP A 27 -7.92 -3.99 3.45
CA TRP A 27 -7.04 -3.01 2.83
C TRP A 27 -5.58 -3.41 2.98
N GLN A 28 -4.84 -3.25 1.91
CA GLN A 28 -3.41 -3.53 1.82
C GLN A 28 -2.71 -2.40 1.08
N PHE A 29 -1.40 -2.33 1.24
CA PHE A 29 -0.56 -1.52 0.37
C PHE A 29 0.61 -2.30 -0.23
N ARG A 30 1.10 -1.80 -1.36
CA ARG A 30 2.34 -2.22 -1.99
C ARG A 30 3.16 -1.00 -2.37
N LEU A 31 4.47 -1.10 -2.19
CA LEU A 31 5.46 -0.10 -2.61
C LEU A 31 6.25 -0.68 -3.78
N ILE A 32 6.30 0.04 -4.89
CA ILE A 32 7.14 -0.28 -6.04
C ILE A 32 8.32 0.68 -6.03
N SER A 33 9.54 0.18 -5.91
CA SER A 33 10.76 0.99 -5.96
C SER A 33 11.14 1.39 -7.38
N PRO A 34 12.06 2.36 -7.56
CA PRO A 34 12.53 2.77 -8.88
C PRO A 34 13.07 1.64 -9.76
N ASN A 35 13.64 0.60 -9.17
CA ASN A 35 14.14 -0.58 -9.88
C ASN A 35 13.08 -1.66 -10.14
N GLY A 36 11.81 -1.40 -9.79
CA GLY A 36 10.69 -2.31 -10.01
C GLY A 36 10.48 -3.37 -8.92
N SER A 37 11.28 -3.39 -7.86
CA SER A 37 11.02 -4.30 -6.72
C SER A 37 9.71 -3.92 -6.01
N VAL A 38 8.99 -4.94 -5.53
CA VAL A 38 7.69 -4.76 -4.87
C VAL A 38 7.76 -5.18 -3.40
N PHE A 39 7.39 -4.27 -2.52
CA PHE A 39 7.36 -4.47 -1.07
C PHE A 39 5.94 -4.29 -0.53
N GLY A 40 5.67 -4.79 0.67
CA GLY A 40 4.42 -4.53 1.37
C GLY A 40 4.32 -5.31 2.67
N SER A 41 3.25 -5.05 3.41
CA SER A 41 2.98 -5.70 4.70
C SER A 41 1.92 -6.79 4.56
N GLU A 42 1.97 -7.78 5.46
CA GLU A 42 0.89 -8.75 5.70
C GLU A 42 -0.08 -8.29 6.79
N LYS A 43 0.15 -7.11 7.39
CA LYS A 43 -0.76 -6.53 8.38
C LYS A 43 -2.13 -6.24 7.75
N ILE A 44 -3.18 -6.57 8.49
CA ILE A 44 -4.56 -6.28 8.11
C ILE A 44 -4.88 -4.83 8.45
N PHE A 45 -5.35 -4.07 7.46
CA PHE A 45 -5.89 -2.72 7.66
C PHE A 45 -7.39 -2.72 7.37
N TYR A 46 -8.19 -2.22 8.32
CA TYR A 46 -9.65 -2.14 8.16
C TYR A 46 -10.10 -0.90 7.38
N THR A 47 -9.23 0.09 7.19
CA THR A 47 -9.51 1.28 6.38
C THR A 47 -8.41 1.52 5.35
N SER A 48 -8.78 2.09 4.21
CA SER A 48 -7.84 2.47 3.15
C SER A 48 -6.86 3.54 3.63
N GLN A 49 -7.30 4.45 4.48
CA GLN A 49 -6.47 5.48 5.09
C GLN A 49 -5.37 4.89 5.98
N ALA A 50 -5.70 3.91 6.83
CA ALA A 50 -4.70 3.26 7.68
C ALA A 50 -3.63 2.53 6.86
N ALA A 51 -4.01 1.87 5.77
CA ALA A 51 -3.06 1.25 4.85
C ALA A 51 -2.17 2.30 4.15
N ARG A 52 -2.74 3.45 3.76
CA ARG A 52 -1.99 4.56 3.15
C ARG A 52 -0.96 5.15 4.10
N GLU A 53 -1.36 5.49 5.33
CA GLU A 53 -0.47 6.08 6.34
C GLU A 53 0.69 5.13 6.66
N ALA A 54 0.42 3.83 6.83
CA ALA A 54 1.46 2.82 7.02
C ALA A 54 2.44 2.75 5.83
N GLY A 55 1.92 2.80 4.60
CA GLY A 55 2.76 2.82 3.39
C GLY A 55 3.62 4.08 3.30
N ILE A 56 3.10 5.25 3.68
CA ILE A 56 3.84 6.51 3.70
C ILE A 56 4.96 6.47 4.76
N SER A 57 4.67 6.03 5.99
CA SER A 57 5.67 5.91 7.05
C SER A 57 6.83 5.00 6.65
N TRP A 58 6.55 3.93 5.90
CA TRP A 58 7.61 3.05 5.42
C TRP A 58 8.54 3.71 4.40
N VAL A 59 8.01 4.53 3.48
CA VAL A 59 8.83 5.32 2.53
C VAL A 59 9.59 6.44 3.25
N GLY A 60 8.99 7.04 4.28
CA GLY A 60 9.61 8.09 5.10
C GLY A 60 10.74 7.60 6.00
N GLY A 61 10.86 6.28 6.20
CA GLY A 61 11.86 5.67 7.05
C GLY A 61 11.58 5.88 8.52
N ASP A 62 10.59 5.16 9.07
CA ASP A 62 10.74 4.70 10.45
C ASP A 62 11.94 3.73 10.46
N LYS A 63 13.09 4.25 10.89
CA LYS A 63 14.30 3.48 11.19
C LYS A 63 14.06 2.50 12.33
#